data_AF-A0AA38GFI1-F1
#
_entry.id   AF-A0AA38GFI1-F1
#
_cell.length_a   1.000
_cell.length_b   1.000
_cell.length_c   1.000
_cell.angle_alpha   90.00
_cell.angle_beta   90.00
_cell.angle_gamma   90.00
#
_symmetry.space_group_name_H-M   'P 1'
#
loop_
_entity.id
_entity.type
_entity.pdbx_description
1 polymer ?
#
loop_
_entity_poly.entity_id
_entity_poly.type
_entity_poly.pdbx_seq_one_letter_code
_entity_poly.pdbx_strand_id
1 'polypeptide(L)' 'HSRAASGAGVVLYSPSNEVYPFAYKLQFDNTNNTKEYEALLLGMNTAEDMGIKKLRCKGDAEVVLKQ' A
#
# COMPACT_ATOMS: atom_id res chain seq x y z
N HIS A 1 -13.28 8.64 22.78
CA HIS A 1 -11.98 8.05 22.38
C HIS A 1 -11.70 8.44 20.93
N SER A 2 -10.72 9.32 20.69
CA SER A 2 -10.32 9.71 19.32
C SER A 2 -9.54 8.57 18.69
N ARG A 3 -10.16 7.85 17.74
CA ARG A 3 -9.48 6.84 16.93
C ARG A 3 -8.43 7.58 16.10
N ALA A 4 -7.14 7.38 16.41
CA ALA A 4 -6.05 7.99 15.66
C ALA A 4 -6.15 7.50 14.21
N ALA A 5 -6.44 8.39 13.27
CA ALA A 5 -6.51 8.04 11.86
C ALA A 5 -5.13 7.54 11.41
N SER A 6 -5.06 6.30 10.91
CA SER A 6 -3.84 5.79 10.28
C SER A 6 -3.88 6.07 8.78
N GLY A 7 -2.72 6.21 8.16
CA GLY A 7 -2.58 6.37 6.72
C GLY A 7 -1.70 5.29 6.12
N ALA A 8 -1.86 5.06 4.83
CA ALA A 8 -0.97 4.26 3.98
C ALA A 8 -0.43 5.13 2.86
N GLY A 9 0.86 5.03 2.58
CA GLY A 9 1.51 5.63 1.42
C GLY A 9 1.85 4.55 0.40
N VAL A 10 1.55 4.79 -0.86
CA VAL A 10 1.96 3.94 -1.99
C VAL A 10 2.74 4.80 -2.97
N VAL A 11 3.85 4.28 -3.48
CA VAL A 11 4.62 4.94 -4.54
C VAL A 11 4.78 3.97 -5.70
N LEU A 12 4.28 4.37 -6.88
CA LEU A 12 4.52 3.63 -8.12
C LEU A 12 5.69 4.26 -8.88
N TYR A 13 6.54 3.40 -9.42
CA TYR A 13 7.68 3.78 -10.25
C TYR A 13 7.48 3.25 -11.66
N SER A 14 7.56 4.13 -12.66
CA SER A 14 7.58 3.68 -14.06
C SER A 14 8.99 3.19 -14.46
N PRO A 15 9.11 2.38 -15.53
CA PRO A 15 10.42 2.02 -16.08
C PRO A 15 11.25 3.22 -16.55
N SER A 16 10.60 4.34 -16.88
CA SER A 16 11.21 5.65 -17.20
C SER A 16 11.62 6.44 -15.96
N ASN A 17 11.52 5.85 -14.76
CA ASN A 17 11.90 6.45 -13.48
C ASN A 17 10.97 7.61 -13.04
N GLU A 18 9.75 7.67 -13.56
CA GLU A 18 8.73 8.60 -13.08
C GLU A 18 8.10 8.06 -11.79
N VAL A 19 7.72 8.97 -10.90
CA VAL A 19 7.25 8.65 -9.55
C VAL A 19 5.83 9.15 -9.37
N TYR A 20 4.94 8.24 -8.94
CA TYR A 20 3.52 8.54 -8.70
C TYR A 20 3.19 8.22 -7.23
N PRO A 21 3.19 9.23 -6.34
CA PRO A 21 2.87 9.04 -4.94
C PRO A 21 1.34 9.09 -4.70
N PHE A 22 0.86 8.19 -3.85
CA PHE A 22 -0.53 8.09 -3.43
C PHE A 22 -0.60 7.98 -1.90
N ALA A 23 -1.60 8.61 -1.31
CA ALA A 23 -1.83 8.58 0.14
C ALA A 23 -3.29 8.22 0.42
N TYR A 24 -3.49 7.26 1.32
CA TYR A 24 -4.79 6.72 1.68
C TYR A 24 -5.03 6.84 3.17
N LYS A 25 -6.26 7.20 3.54
CA LYS A 25 -6.70 7.18 4.95
C LYS A 25 -7.25 5.80 5.28
N LEU A 26 -6.62 5.10 6.21
CA LEU A 26 -7.08 3.82 6.72
C LEU A 26 -8.13 4.04 7.82
N GLN A 27 -9.19 3.25 7.79
CA GLN A 27 -10.32 3.38 8.73
C GLN A 27 -10.34 2.31 9.83
N PHE A 28 -9.33 1.44 9.88
CA PHE A 28 -9.30 0.22 10.70
C PHE A 28 -8.42 0.34 11.95
N ASP A 29 -8.59 -0.60 12.87
CA ASP A 29 -7.85 -0.65 14.12
C ASP A 29 -6.40 -1.14 13.87
N ASN A 30 -5.44 -0.35 14.37
CA ASN A 30 -4.03 -0.36 14.00
C ASN A 30 -3.24 -1.59 14.50
N THR A 31 -3.31 -2.73 13.82
CA THR A 31 -2.21 -3.72 13.89
C THR A 31 -1.25 -3.49 12.72
N ASN A 32 0.06 -3.56 12.95
CA ASN A 32 1.07 -3.21 11.94
C ASN A 32 0.92 -4.06 10.65
N ASN A 33 0.58 -5.34 10.80
CA ASN A 33 0.35 -6.25 9.68
C ASN A 33 -0.86 -5.87 8.82
N THR A 34 -1.94 -5.35 9.44
CA THR A 34 -3.11 -4.87 8.70
C THR A 34 -2.77 -3.67 7.81
N LYS A 35 -1.90 -2.77 8.29
CA LYS A 35 -1.51 -1.56 7.54
C LYS A 35 -0.74 -1.89 6.26
N GLU A 36 0.21 -2.82 6.35
CA GLU A 36 1.03 -3.21 5.19
C GLU A 36 0.19 -3.96 4.14
N TYR A 37 -0.68 -4.87 4.59
CA TYR A 37 -1.58 -5.58 3.69
C TYR A 37 -2.55 -4.63 2.97
N GLU A 38 -3.14 -3.68 3.70
CA GLU A 38 -4.04 -2.69 3.10
C GLU A 38 -3.33 -1.73 2.17
N ALA A 39 -2.12 -1.28 2.53
CA ALA A 39 -1.30 -0.45 1.64
C ALA A 39 -1.00 -1.18 0.32
N LEU A 40 -0.69 -2.47 0.39
CA LEU A 40 -0.45 -3.30 -0.79
C LEU A 40 -1.71 -3.44 -1.65
N LEU A 41 -2.86 -3.75 -1.05
CA LEU A 41 -4.14 -3.87 -1.77
C LEU A 41 -4.53 -2.56 -2.44
N LEU A 42 -4.41 -1.44 -1.72
CA LEU A 42 -4.67 -0.11 -2.26
C LEU A 42 -3.74 0.20 -3.44
N GLY A 43 -2.46 -0.14 -3.34
CA GLY A 43 -1.51 0.04 -4.43
C GLY A 43 -1.83 -0.79 -5.67
N MET A 44 -2.31 -2.03 -5.49
CA MET A 44 -2.76 -2.88 -6.60
C MET A 44 -4.00 -2.30 -7.29
N ASN A 45 -5.01 -1.89 -6.52
CA ASN A 45 -6.23 -1.26 -7.08
C ASN A 45 -5.88 0.02 -7.84
N THR A 46 -5.01 0.87 -7.27
CA THR A 46 -4.54 2.10 -7.93
C THR A 46 -3.93 1.81 -9.29
N ALA A 47 -3.11 0.78 -9.36
CA ALA A 47 -2.44 0.42 -10.59
C ALA A 47 -3.40 -0.21 -11.62
N GLU A 48 -4.39 -0.97 -11.19
CA GLU A 48 -5.48 -1.45 -12.04
C GLU A 48 -6.28 -0.29 -12.63
N ASP A 49 -6.66 0.70 -11.81
CA ASP A 49 -7.35 1.92 -12.24
C ASP A 49 -6.52 2.72 -13.27
N MET A 50 -5.20 2.69 -13.15
CA MET A 50 -4.26 3.29 -14.11
C MET A 50 -4.05 2.44 -15.38
N GLY A 51 -4.68 1.27 -15.48
CA GLY A 51 -4.54 0.36 -16.62
C GLY A 51 -3.20 -0.40 -16.66
N ILE A 52 -2.48 -0.48 -15.54
CA ILE A 52 -1.19 -1.16 -15.44
C ILE A 52 -1.41 -2.68 -15.39
N LYS A 53 -0.84 -3.39 -16.37
CA LYS A 53 -1.01 -4.86 -16.50
C LYS A 53 0.04 -5.69 -15.77
N LYS A 54 1.16 -5.08 -15.36
CA LYS A 54 2.28 -5.75 -14.69
C LYS A 54 2.87 -4.84 -13.63
N LEU A 55 2.87 -5.31 -12.39
CA LEU A 55 3.45 -4.63 -11.23
C LEU A 55 4.51 -5.51 -10.58
N ARG A 56 5.57 -4.89 -10.09
CA ARG A 56 6.51 -5.52 -9.17
C ARG A 56 6.39 -4.82 -7.83
N CYS A 57 5.76 -5.48 -6.87
CA CYS A 57 5.64 -4.96 -5.53
C CYS A 57 6.95 -5.19 -4.76
N LYS A 58 7.41 -4.18 -4.03
CA LYS A 58 8.46 -4.28 -3.01
C LYS A 58 7.88 -3.68 -1.74
N GLY A 59 7.79 -4.48 -0.69
CA GLY A 59 7.46 -4.01 0.64
C GLY A 59 8.55 -4.49 1.60
N ASP A 60 8.73 -3.75 2.69
CA ASP A 60 9.69 -4.10 3.76
C ASP A 60 9.13 -5.19 4.69
N ALA A 61 8.09 -5.91 4.27
CA ALA A 61 7.40 -6.93 5.03
C ALA A 61 8.31 -8.15 5.24
N GLU A 62 9.20 -8.05 6.22
CA GLU A 62 9.52 -9.19 7.07
C GLU A 62 8.19 -9.65 7.68
N VAL A 63 7.86 -10.95 7.59
CA VAL A 63 6.62 -11.60 8.05
C VAL A 63 5.56 -11.86 6.96
N VAL A 64 5.83 -12.91 6.17
CA VAL A 64 4.79 -13.90 5.83
C VAL A 64 5.30 -15.29 6.19
N LEU A 65 5.68 -15.51 7.45
CA LEU A 65 5.79 -16.85 8.04
C LEU A 65 5.75 -16.74 9.57
N LYS A 66 4.55 -16.61 10.14
CA LYS A 66 4.10 -17.22 11.42
C LYS A 66 2.77 -16.61 11.85
N GLN A 67 1.72 -17.42 11.77
CA GLN A 67 0.56 -17.35 12.66
C GLN A 67 0.80 -18.32 13.82
#